data_AF-A0A1G9EUH3-F1
#
_entry.id   AF-A0A1G9EUH3-F1
#
_cell.length_a   1.000
_cell.length_b   1.000
_cell.length_c   1.000
_cell.angle_alpha   90.00
_cell.angle_beta   90.00
_cell.angle_gamma   90.00
#
_symmetry.space_group_name_H-M   'P 1'
#
loop_
_entity.id
_entity.type
_entity.pdbx_description
1 polymer ?
#
loop_
_entity_poly.entity_id
_entity_poly.type
_entity_poly.pdbx_seq_one_letter_code
_entity_poly.pdbx_strand_id
1 'polypeptide(L)'
;MDVIIVFGGTNDSGKNSPAGTVKYSDWTEADLDTFGGAFSKLMIELQYWNPSTRIINIQSDLLKPDYAVIMEEVTAELGIENVLIPTYSKVGAHPDTRGMKTIANTLMKAIN
;
A
#
# COMPACT_ATOMS: atom_id res chain seq x y z
N MET A 1 2.08 -21.48 -0.96
CA MET A 1 1.11 -20.44 -1.33
C MET A 1 1.91 -19.29 -1.89
N ASP A 2 1.57 -18.82 -3.08
CA ASP A 2 2.23 -17.66 -3.67
C ASP A 2 1.61 -16.37 -3.11
N VAL A 3 2.45 -15.36 -2.88
CA VAL A 3 2.07 -14.09 -2.25
C VAL A 3 2.59 -12.95 -3.12
N ILE A 4 1.73 -11.96 -3.37
CA ILE A 4 2.12 -10.64 -3.89
C ILE A 4 2.13 -9.67 -2.72
N ILE A 5 3.25 -8.96 -2.57
CA ILE A 5 3.44 -7.94 -1.54
C ILE A 5 3.47 -6.58 -2.24
N VAL A 6 2.51 -5.72 -1.92
CA VAL A 6 2.44 -4.35 -2.43
C VAL A 6 3.00 -3.42 -1.37
N PHE A 7 4.15 -2.79 -1.63
CA PHE A 7 4.75 -1.81 -0.73
C PHE A 7 4.94 -0.48 -1.44
N GLY A 8 3.92 0.38 -1.37
CA GLY A 8 3.85 1.64 -2.11
C GLY A 8 3.37 2.82 -1.26
N GLY A 9 3.09 3.95 -1.91
CA GLY A 9 2.48 5.14 -1.30
C GLY A 9 3.43 6.13 -0.63
N THR A 10 4.65 5.72 -0.23
CA THR A 10 5.60 6.65 0.41
C THR A 10 5.98 7.82 -0.49
N ASN A 11 6.10 7.59 -1.80
CA ASN A 11 6.40 8.64 -2.77
C ASN A 11 5.23 9.60 -2.94
N ASP A 12 4.01 9.06 -3.07
CA ASP A 12 2.77 9.84 -3.22
C ASP A 12 2.56 10.75 -2.01
N SER A 13 2.71 10.17 -0.82
CA SER A 13 2.60 10.91 0.44
C SER A 13 3.73 11.93 0.61
N GLY A 14 4.97 11.57 0.27
CA GLY A 14 6.13 12.46 0.37
C GLY A 14 6.05 13.65 -0.60
N LYS A 15 5.54 13.44 -1.81
CA LYS A 15 5.40 14.49 -2.85
C LYS A 15 4.11 15.30 -2.76
N ASN A 16 3.18 14.93 -1.87
CA ASN A 16 1.84 15.51 -1.82
C ASN A 16 1.06 15.28 -3.13
N SER A 17 1.14 14.08 -3.71
CA SER A 17 0.25 13.72 -4.81
C SER A 17 -1.21 13.95 -4.38
N PRO A 18 -2.11 14.45 -5.25
CA PRO A 18 -3.50 14.66 -4.87
C PRO A 18 -4.11 13.39 -4.26
N ALA A 19 -4.67 13.49 -3.05
CA ALA A 19 -5.27 12.34 -2.38
C ALA A 19 -6.45 11.78 -3.20
N GLY A 20 -7.30 12.67 -3.73
CA GLY A 20 -8.48 12.31 -4.51
C GLY A 20 -9.51 11.54 -3.69
N THR A 21 -10.30 10.72 -4.37
CA THR A 21 -11.31 9.85 -3.74
C THR A 21 -11.09 8.41 -4.18
N VAL A 22 -11.41 7.49 -3.28
CA VAL A 22 -11.47 6.05 -3.59
C VAL A 22 -12.55 5.80 -4.66
N LYS A 23 -12.27 4.86 -5.57
CA LYS A 23 -13.19 4.49 -6.66
C LYS A 23 -12.99 3.04 -7.06
N TYR A 24 -14.08 2.32 -7.30
CA TYR A 24 -14.06 0.87 -7.54
C TYR A 24 -14.47 0.46 -8.97
N SER A 25 -14.85 1.43 -9.80
CA SER A 25 -15.17 1.22 -11.23
C SER A 25 -15.04 2.53 -12.00
N ASP A 26 -15.08 2.45 -13.33
CA ASP A 26 -15.26 3.59 -14.23
C ASP A 26 -14.22 4.72 -14.04
N TRP A 27 -12.96 4.35 -13.77
CA TRP A 27 -11.86 5.32 -13.64
C TRP A 27 -11.66 6.11 -14.93
N THR A 28 -11.56 7.42 -14.76
CA THR A 28 -11.05 8.35 -15.77
C THR A 28 -9.54 8.49 -15.63
N GLU A 29 -8.86 9.06 -16.63
CA GLU A 29 -7.43 9.38 -16.51
C GLU A 29 -7.14 10.31 -15.31
N ALA A 30 -8.02 11.29 -15.07
CA ALA A 30 -7.90 12.20 -13.94
C ALA A 30 -8.02 11.50 -12.58
N ASP A 31 -8.82 10.43 -12.47
CA ASP A 31 -8.90 9.63 -11.24
C ASP A 31 -7.54 8.94 -10.96
N LEU A 32 -6.83 8.53 -12.02
CA LEU A 32 -5.52 7.85 -11.93
C LEU A 32 -4.35 8.81 -11.65
N ASP A 33 -4.57 10.12 -11.77
CA ASP A 33 -3.63 11.14 -11.30
C ASP A 33 -3.76 11.40 -9.79
N THR A 34 -4.74 10.76 -9.12
CA THR A 34 -4.92 10.82 -7.67
C THR A 34 -4.51 9.52 -6.99
N PHE A 35 -4.06 9.61 -5.75
CA PHE A 35 -3.66 8.43 -4.98
C PHE A 35 -4.84 7.48 -4.75
N GLY A 36 -6.00 8.00 -4.35
CA GLY A 36 -7.22 7.22 -4.12
C GLY A 36 -7.66 6.44 -5.35
N GLY A 37 -7.78 7.11 -6.50
CA GLY A 37 -8.18 6.43 -7.73
C GLY A 37 -7.16 5.40 -8.21
N ALA A 38 -5.87 5.77 -8.23
CA ALA A 38 -4.80 4.88 -8.69
C ALA A 38 -4.59 3.67 -7.77
N PHE A 39 -4.58 3.85 -6.45
CA PHE A 39 -4.41 2.76 -5.49
C PHE A 39 -5.59 1.78 -5.54
N SER A 40 -6.82 2.29 -5.61
CA SER A 40 -8.01 1.44 -5.74
C SER A 40 -7.96 0.57 -7.00
N LYS A 41 -7.59 1.17 -8.15
CA LYS A 41 -7.45 0.44 -9.41
C LYS A 41 -6.34 -0.61 -9.34
N LEU A 42 -5.18 -0.27 -8.78
CA LEU A 42 -4.06 -1.21 -8.60
C LEU A 42 -4.51 -2.45 -7.83
N MET A 43 -5.17 -2.29 -6.69
CA MET A 43 -5.57 -3.41 -5.86
C MET A 43 -6.64 -4.29 -6.53
N ILE A 44 -7.60 -3.68 -7.22
CA ILE A 44 -8.61 -4.42 -8.01
C ILE A 44 -7.98 -5.20 -9.15
N GLU A 45 -7.11 -4.57 -9.94
CA GLU A 45 -6.44 -5.24 -11.05
C GLU A 45 -5.53 -6.37 -10.57
N LEU A 46 -4.84 -6.20 -9.44
CA LEU A 46 -4.05 -7.27 -8.84
C LEU A 46 -4.92 -8.49 -8.48
N GLN A 47 -6.09 -8.29 -7.87
CA GLN A 47 -7.02 -9.41 -7.57
C GLN A 47 -7.54 -10.06 -8.86
N TYR A 48 -7.94 -9.25 -9.85
CA TYR A 48 -8.48 -9.75 -11.11
C TYR A 48 -7.47 -10.63 -11.87
N TRP A 49 -6.22 -10.17 -11.97
CA TRP A 49 -5.18 -10.89 -12.71
C TRP A 49 -4.54 -12.03 -11.91
N ASN A 50 -4.75 -12.09 -10.59
CA ASN A 50 -4.11 -13.07 -9.71
C ASN A 50 -5.13 -13.74 -8.76
N PRO A 51 -6.18 -14.40 -9.27
CA PRO A 51 -7.32 -14.86 -8.48
C PRO A 51 -7.00 -15.94 -7.43
N SER A 52 -5.84 -16.58 -7.53
CA SER A 52 -5.39 -17.63 -6.60
C SER A 52 -4.20 -17.20 -5.74
N THR A 53 -3.79 -15.94 -5.81
CA THR A 53 -2.61 -15.42 -5.12
C THR A 53 -3.04 -14.57 -3.93
N ARG A 54 -2.41 -14.77 -2.76
CA ARG A 54 -2.63 -13.88 -1.62
C ARG A 54 -2.01 -12.53 -1.94
N ILE A 55 -2.77 -11.46 -1.76
CA ILE A 55 -2.26 -10.09 -1.88
C ILE A 55 -2.18 -9.52 -0.47
N ILE A 56 -1.03 -8.93 -0.13
CA ILE A 56 -0.80 -8.23 1.13
C ILE A 56 -0.33 -6.82 0.79
N ASN A 57 -1.05 -5.81 1.28
CA ASN A 57 -0.58 -4.43 1.27
C ASN A 57 0.32 -4.17 2.47
N ILE A 58 1.36 -3.40 2.25
CA ILE A 58 2.23 -2.86 3.29
C ILE A 58 1.97 -1.36 3.40
N GLN A 59 1.51 -0.93 4.56
CA GLN A 59 1.39 0.47 4.94
C GLN A 59 2.58 0.88 5.81
N SER A 60 3.26 1.97 5.46
CA SER A 60 4.26 2.56 6.36
C SER A 60 3.59 3.55 7.30
N ASP A 61 3.96 3.54 8.58
CA ASP A 61 3.55 4.57 9.55
C ASP A 61 4.16 5.97 9.26
N LEU A 62 5.02 6.08 8.24
CA LEU A 62 5.57 7.34 7.74
C LEU A 62 4.62 8.07 6.77
N LEU A 63 3.53 7.43 6.35
CA LEU A 63 2.53 8.05 5.48
C LEU A 63 1.76 9.14 6.22
N LYS A 64 1.40 10.20 5.51
CA LYS A 64 0.42 11.18 6.01
C LYS A 64 -0.96 10.52 6.19
N PRO A 65 -1.78 11.02 7.12
CA PRO A 65 -3.04 10.37 7.51
C PRO A 65 -4.02 10.13 6.36
N ASP A 66 -4.11 11.05 5.40
CA ASP A 66 -4.99 10.94 4.24
C ASP A 66 -4.65 9.75 3.34
N TYR A 67 -3.37 9.46 3.11
CA TYR A 67 -2.95 8.29 2.32
C TYR A 67 -3.14 6.99 3.11
N ALA A 68 -2.88 7.02 4.42
CA ALA A 68 -3.08 5.86 5.29
C ALA A 68 -4.55 5.45 5.34
N VAL A 69 -5.46 6.41 5.52
CA VAL A 69 -6.91 6.16 5.53
C VAL A 69 -7.38 5.59 4.19
N ILE A 70 -6.88 6.11 3.06
CA ILE A 70 -7.20 5.56 1.73
C ILE A 70 -6.73 4.10 1.61
N MET A 71 -5.51 3.78 2.06
CA MET A 71 -5.02 2.41 2.03
C MET A 71 -5.88 1.48 2.89
N GLU A 72 -6.21 1.90 4.11
CA GLU A 72 -7.07 1.16 5.03
C GLU A 72 -8.48 0.93 4.46
N GLU A 73 -9.10 1.96 3.89
CA GLU A 73 -10.43 1.88 3.28
C GLU A 73 -10.46 0.88 2.12
N VAL A 74 -9.56 1.05 1.14
CA VAL A 74 -9.51 0.21 -0.06
C VAL A 74 -9.19 -1.23 0.28
N THR A 75 -8.22 -1.47 1.17
CA THR A 75 -7.86 -2.84 1.54
C THR A 75 -8.95 -3.52 2.35
N ALA A 76 -9.65 -2.80 3.23
CA ALA A 76 -10.80 -3.34 3.96
C ALA A 76 -11.96 -3.72 3.01
N GLU A 77 -12.33 -2.83 2.08
CA GLU A 77 -13.41 -3.10 1.11
C GLU A 77 -13.10 -4.33 0.24
N LEU A 78 -11.86 -4.47 -0.21
CA LEU A 78 -11.44 -5.57 -1.08
C LEU A 78 -11.09 -6.87 -0.33
N GLY A 79 -11.17 -6.88 1.00
CA GLY A 79 -10.76 -8.02 1.83
C GLY A 79 -9.27 -8.34 1.73
N ILE A 80 -8.43 -7.33 1.45
CA ILE A 80 -6.98 -7.45 1.34
C ILE A 80 -6.35 -7.13 2.70
N GLU A 81 -5.36 -7.91 3.10
CA GLU A 81 -4.64 -7.65 4.35
C GLU A 81 -3.77 -6.40 4.23
N ASN A 82 -3.87 -5.51 5.22
CA ASN A 82 -3.04 -4.30 5.32
C ASN A 82 -2.11 -4.39 6.54
N VAL A 83 -0.83 -4.60 6.28
CA VAL A 83 0.19 -4.75 7.31
C VAL A 83 0.85 -3.40 7.58
N LEU A 84 0.63 -2.87 8.78
CA LEU A 84 1.32 -1.66 9.23
C LEU A 84 2.77 -1.98 9.62
N ILE A 85 3.71 -1.38 8.89
CA ILE A 85 5.13 -1.37 9.26
C ILE A 85 5.38 -0.17 10.15
N PRO A 86 5.90 -0.37 11.38
CA PRO A 86 6.23 0.70 12.28
C PRO A 86 7.50 1.43 11.82
N THR A 87 7.75 2.58 12.43
CA THR A 87 8.89 3.43 12.13
C THR A 87 10.18 2.62 12.20
N TYR A 88 11.02 2.79 11.18
CA TYR A 88 12.26 2.06 11.02
C TYR A 88 13.43 2.99 10.77
N SER A 89 14.64 2.52 11.06
CA SER A 89 15.86 3.28 10.83
C SER A 89 16.16 3.43 9.33
N LYS A 90 16.69 4.60 8.96
CA LYS A 90 16.88 5.02 7.57
C LYS A 90 18.15 5.84 7.38
N VAL A 91 18.65 5.84 6.14
CA VAL A 91 19.64 6.80 5.64
C VAL A 91 18.97 7.59 4.52
N GLY A 92 18.75 8.88 4.76
CA GLY A 92 17.93 9.70 3.87
C GLY A 92 16.47 9.21 3.82
N ALA A 93 15.97 8.95 2.61
CA ALA A 93 14.60 8.49 2.37
C ALA A 93 14.42 6.97 2.40
N HIS A 94 15.51 6.19 2.51
CA HIS A 94 15.46 4.73 2.39
C HIS A 94 15.93 4.02 3.67
N PRO A 95 15.37 2.82 3.98
CA PRO A 95 15.76 2.05 5.16
C PRO A 95 17.26 1.71 5.17
N ASP A 96 17.86 1.73 6.36
CA ASP A 96 19.19 1.15 6.58
C ASP A 96 19.10 -0.37 6.81
N THR A 97 20.22 -1.06 7.06
CA THR A 97 20.20 -2.50 7.34
C THR A 97 19.32 -2.89 8.53
N ARG A 98 19.22 -2.04 9.56
CA ARG A 98 18.34 -2.30 10.71
C ARG A 98 16.88 -2.07 10.33
N GLY A 99 16.59 -1.08 9.48
CA GLY A 99 15.25 -0.81 9.01
C GLY A 99 14.72 -1.92 8.11
N MET A 100 15.56 -2.45 7.22
CA MET A 100 15.24 -3.64 6.43
C MET A 100 14.93 -4.86 7.30
N LYS A 101 15.65 -5.04 8.42
CA LYS A 101 15.33 -6.09 9.40
C LYS A 101 13.98 -5.88 10.09
N THR A 102 13.64 -4.64 10.45
CA THR A 102 12.32 -4.32 11.01
C THR A 102 11.21 -4.68 10.02
N ILE A 103 11.32 -4.23 8.76
CA ILE A 103 10.36 -4.52 7.69
C ILE A 103 10.19 -6.04 7.52
N ALA A 104 11.30 -6.77 7.37
CA ALA A 104 11.28 -8.22 7.20
C ALA A 104 10.64 -8.94 8.39
N ASN A 105 11.00 -8.58 9.62
CA ASN A 105 10.46 -9.21 10.82
C ASN A 105 8.95 -8.97 10.99
N THR A 106 8.46 -7.77 10.64
CA THR A 106 7.02 -7.49 10.69
C THR A 106 6.28 -8.28 9.61
N LEU A 107 6.81 -8.33 8.38
CA LEU A 107 6.21 -9.12 7.30
C LEU A 107 6.15 -10.60 7.58
N MET A 108 7.23 -11.18 8.12
CA MET A 108 7.26 -12.60 8.45
C MET A 108 6.18 -13.00 9.48
N LYS A 109 5.75 -12.08 10.34
CA LYS A 109 4.65 -12.32 11.29
C LYS A 109 3.26 -12.32 10.63
N ALA A 110 3.10 -11.62 9.52
CA ALA A 110 1.85 -11.58 8.76
C ALA A 110 1.76 -12.73 7.76
N ILE A 111 2.89 -13.14 7.17
CA ILE A 111 2.94 -14.20 6.16
C ILE A 111 2.80 -15.60 6.77
N ASN A 112 3.45 -15.85 7.92
CA ASN A 112 3.43 -17.13 8.63
C ASN A 112 2.08 -17.42 9.30
#